data_AF-A0A0L0W678-F1
#
_entry.id   AF-A0A0L0W678-F1
#
_cell.length_a   1.000
_cell.length_b   1.000
_cell.length_c   1.000
_cell.angle_alpha   90.00
_cell.angle_beta   90.00
_cell.angle_gamma   90.00
#
_symmetry.space_group_name_H-M   'P 1'
#
loop_
_entity.id
_entity.type
_entity.pdbx_description
1 polymer ?
#
loop_
_entity_poly.entity_id
_entity_poly.type
_entity_poly.pdbx_seq_one_letter_code
_entity_poly.pdbx_strand_id
1 'polypeptide(L)'
;MNKKRILACTLIGIMITSFGLYGCNKQNKSKESPKKVEKENNENSNVDKTKAETKSIKTGDSKKSNLQDNKVSLKQKTIKGKSSVVKYPFVSGISDKNIEDKINKTIESEAKNLLDYSEGRVDISYKGYSLGNEYLSIGLKGYATAEGGKVEMLNTINYDLSTGKALTTENFFKNDKESLEGLNNLFKKYSNGDTFSTGYGFFIKSDQDSKDSIVFYHLKNDADREFTRVEIPMNEIEPYLVK
;
A
#
# COMPACT_ATOMS: atom_id res chain seq x y z
N MET A 1 -27.16 -44.85 22.15
CA MET A 1 -26.11 -43.95 22.68
C MET A 1 -25.37 -43.31 21.51
N ASN A 2 -25.74 -42.09 21.12
CA ASN A 2 -25.13 -41.40 19.97
C ASN A 2 -24.08 -40.41 20.45
N LYS A 3 -22.81 -40.70 20.18
CA LYS A 3 -21.68 -39.80 20.47
C LYS A 3 -21.66 -38.65 19.45
N LYS A 4 -22.07 -37.46 19.88
CA LYS A 4 -21.83 -36.21 19.13
C LYS A 4 -20.35 -35.85 19.28
N ARG A 5 -19.62 -35.82 18.16
CA ARG A 5 -18.26 -35.27 18.08
C ARG A 5 -18.39 -33.76 17.91
N ILE A 6 -17.86 -33.00 18.86
CA ILE A 6 -17.72 -31.55 18.78
C ILE A 6 -16.41 -31.28 18.04
N LEU A 7 -16.51 -30.74 16.83
CA LEU A 7 -15.36 -30.19 16.10
C LEU A 7 -15.17 -28.75 16.59
N ALA A 8 -14.03 -28.48 17.24
CA ALA A 8 -13.62 -27.13 17.60
C ALA A 8 -12.84 -26.55 16.42
N CYS A 9 -13.44 -25.60 15.69
CA CYS A 9 -12.74 -24.82 14.69
C CYS A 9 -11.96 -23.69 15.38
N THR A 10 -10.65 -23.88 15.53
CA THR A 10 -9.73 -22.84 15.98
C THR A 10 -9.55 -21.83 14.84
N LEU A 11 -10.24 -20.69 14.92
CA LEU A 11 -9.98 -19.53 14.08
C LEU A 11 -8.62 -18.93 14.46
N ILE A 12 -7.58 -19.28 13.71
CA ILE A 12 -6.28 -18.63 13.81
C ILE A 12 -6.39 -17.30 13.06
N GLY A 13 -6.59 -16.21 13.80
CA GLY A 13 -6.43 -14.85 13.30
C GLY A 13 -4.95 -14.56 13.04
N ILE A 14 -4.48 -14.83 11.83
CA ILE A 14 -3.15 -14.39 11.39
C ILE A 14 -3.31 -12.97 10.85
N MET A 15 -3.01 -11.97 11.67
CA MET A 15 -2.65 -10.64 11.18
C MET A 15 -1.33 -10.78 10.40
N ILE A 16 -1.42 -10.90 9.08
CA ILE A 16 -0.25 -10.81 8.21
C ILE A 16 0.10 -9.33 8.12
N THR A 17 0.97 -8.89 9.04
CA THR A 17 1.80 -7.73 8.79
C THR A 17 2.71 -8.09 7.61
N SER A 18 2.47 -7.47 6.46
CA SER A 18 3.28 -7.62 5.26
C SER A 18 4.69 -7.04 5.50
N PHE A 19 5.50 -7.73 6.30
CA PHE A 19 6.94 -7.48 6.38
C PHE A 19 7.57 -8.01 5.10
N GLY A 20 8.11 -7.08 4.30
CA GLY A 20 8.99 -7.41 3.18
C GLY A 20 10.18 -8.23 3.67
N LEU A 21 10.17 -9.53 3.35
CA LEU A 21 11.31 -10.42 3.59
C LEU A 21 12.39 -10.13 2.55
N TYR A 22 13.37 -9.33 2.99
CA TYR A 22 14.72 -9.34 2.47
C TYR A 22 15.31 -10.75 2.50
N GLY A 23 16.07 -11.10 1.46
CA GLY A 23 16.60 -12.43 1.21
C GLY A 23 17.49 -12.99 2.34
N CYS A 24 17.15 -14.19 2.79
CA CYS A 24 18.07 -15.03 3.55
C CYS A 24 19.08 -15.70 2.59
N ASN A 25 20.31 -15.20 2.67
CA ASN A 25 21.50 -15.75 2.04
C ASN A 25 21.86 -17.11 2.68
N LYS A 26 21.98 -18.17 1.86
CA LYS A 26 22.39 -19.52 2.29
C LYS A 26 23.87 -19.49 2.72
N GLN A 27 24.15 -19.74 3.99
CA GLN A 27 25.49 -20.11 4.45
C GLN A 27 25.77 -21.57 4.07
N ASN A 28 26.63 -21.77 3.07
CA ASN A 28 27.24 -23.06 2.77
C ASN A 28 28.29 -23.41 3.83
N LYS A 29 28.14 -24.57 4.47
CA LYS A 29 29.17 -25.18 5.33
C LYS A 29 30.30 -25.75 4.46
N SER A 30 31.51 -25.41 4.88
CA SER A 30 32.80 -25.82 4.35
C SER A 30 33.06 -27.33 4.47
N LYS A 31 33.77 -27.88 3.48
CA LYS A 31 34.64 -29.05 3.62
C LYS A 31 35.93 -28.79 2.84
N GLU A 32 37.02 -29.30 3.42
CA GLU A 32 38.42 -28.94 3.23
C GLU A 32 39.02 -29.25 1.85
N SER A 33 40.11 -28.49 1.60
CA SER A 33 41.16 -28.47 0.58
C SER A 33 41.90 -29.82 0.37
N PRO A 34 42.98 -29.95 -0.46
CA PRO A 34 43.68 -28.95 -1.30
C PRO A 34 44.12 -29.43 -2.71
N LYS A 35 44.47 -28.50 -3.61
CA LYS A 35 45.66 -28.66 -4.47
C LYS A 35 46.19 -27.34 -5.05
N LYS A 36 47.50 -27.24 -4.91
CA LYS A 36 48.47 -26.19 -5.26
C LYS A 36 48.75 -26.17 -6.77
N VAL A 37 48.69 -25.02 -7.44
CA VAL A 37 49.53 -24.65 -8.60
C VAL A 37 49.73 -23.13 -8.59
N GLU A 38 50.90 -22.75 -9.07
CA GLU A 38 51.72 -21.56 -8.86
C GLU A 38 51.71 -20.66 -10.13
N LYS A 39 52.20 -19.40 -9.96
CA LYS A 39 52.66 -18.42 -10.98
C LYS A 39 51.59 -17.57 -11.68
N GLU A 40 51.78 -16.30 -12.03
CA GLU A 40 52.89 -15.35 -11.97
C GLU A 40 52.34 -13.92 -12.22
N ASN A 41 52.95 -12.92 -11.58
CA ASN A 41 53.17 -11.52 -11.96
C ASN A 41 52.36 -10.87 -13.11
N ASN A 42 51.81 -9.67 -12.85
CA ASN A 42 52.39 -8.45 -13.45
C ASN A 42 51.91 -7.13 -12.81
N GLU A 43 52.90 -6.28 -12.54
CA GLU A 43 52.81 -4.87 -12.19
C GLU A 43 52.36 -3.99 -13.37
N ASN A 44 51.70 -2.87 -13.05
CA ASN A 44 51.93 -1.48 -13.52
C ASN A 44 50.58 -0.76 -13.63
N SER A 45 50.29 0.28 -12.85
CA SER A 45 50.92 1.60 -12.66
C SER A 45 50.18 2.70 -13.43
N ASN A 46 49.92 3.78 -12.71
CA ASN A 46 49.86 5.17 -13.19
C ASN A 46 48.61 5.61 -13.98
N VAL A 47 47.79 6.45 -13.35
CA VAL A 47 47.83 7.93 -13.36
C VAL A 47 47.19 8.45 -14.64
N ASP A 48 46.03 9.09 -14.50
CA ASP A 48 45.94 10.43 -15.05
C ASP A 48 45.05 11.36 -14.22
N LYS A 49 45.61 12.55 -14.00
CA LYS A 49 45.01 13.69 -13.33
C LYS A 49 44.41 14.55 -14.44
N THR A 50 43.09 14.72 -14.47
CA THR A 50 42.50 15.82 -15.25
C THR A 50 41.93 16.89 -14.33
N LYS A 51 42.60 18.02 -14.43
CA LYS A 51 42.43 19.30 -13.74
C LYS A 51 41.27 20.07 -14.39
N ALA A 52 40.43 20.63 -13.52
CA ALA A 52 39.61 21.84 -13.64
C ALA A 52 39.13 22.31 -15.03
N GLU A 53 37.80 22.34 -15.20
CA GLU A 53 37.13 23.45 -15.88
C GLU A 53 35.88 23.86 -15.09
N THR A 54 36.00 24.99 -14.39
CA THR A 54 34.89 25.75 -13.81
C THR A 54 34.11 26.39 -14.95
N LYS A 55 32.95 25.83 -15.32
CA LYS A 55 31.93 26.55 -16.09
C LYS A 55 30.78 26.94 -15.19
N SER A 56 30.75 28.24 -14.87
CA SER A 56 29.60 28.97 -14.38
C SER A 56 28.40 28.73 -15.31
N ILE A 57 27.40 27.99 -14.84
CA ILE A 57 26.11 27.83 -15.51
C ILE A 57 25.12 28.76 -14.84
N LYS A 58 24.64 29.68 -15.66
CA LYS A 58 23.63 30.69 -15.41
C LYS A 58 22.38 30.08 -14.76
N THR A 59 21.96 30.70 -13.67
CA THR A 59 20.57 30.85 -13.24
C THR A 59 19.74 31.27 -14.45
N GLY A 60 18.84 30.38 -14.89
CA GLY A 60 17.99 30.58 -16.05
C GLY A 60 16.74 29.71 -15.95
N ASP A 61 15.65 30.37 -15.60
CA ASP A 61 14.26 30.04 -15.88
C ASP A 61 13.74 28.65 -15.49
N SER A 62 12.94 28.68 -14.41
CA SER A 62 11.85 27.75 -14.13
C SER A 62 11.13 27.33 -15.40
N LYS A 63 11.52 26.15 -15.89
CA LYS A 63 10.77 25.36 -16.86
C LYS A 63 9.44 25.01 -16.19
N LYS A 64 8.43 25.86 -16.39
CA LYS A 64 7.02 25.48 -16.21
C LYS A 64 6.79 24.26 -17.10
N SER A 65 6.85 23.07 -16.51
CA SER A 65 6.43 21.86 -17.19
C SER A 65 4.95 22.05 -17.52
N ASN A 66 4.67 22.15 -18.81
CA ASN A 66 3.33 21.96 -19.35
C ASN A 66 2.96 20.49 -19.08
N LEU A 67 2.55 20.20 -17.85
CA LEU A 67 1.90 18.97 -17.45
C LEU A 67 0.54 19.00 -18.16
N GLN A 68 0.49 18.43 -19.36
CA GLN A 68 -0.77 18.00 -19.94
C GLN A 68 -1.47 17.15 -18.89
N ASP A 69 -2.73 17.49 -18.59
CA ASP A 69 -3.63 16.75 -17.70
C ASP A 69 -3.83 15.32 -18.20
N ASN A 70 -2.86 14.46 -17.93
CA ASN A 70 -2.97 13.03 -18.12
C ASN A 70 -3.89 12.51 -17.01
N LYS A 71 -5.20 12.63 -17.25
CA LYS A 71 -6.23 12.17 -16.33
C LYS A 71 -6.07 10.66 -16.11
N VAL A 72 -5.67 10.27 -14.90
CA VAL A 72 -5.61 8.87 -14.49
C VAL A 72 -6.99 8.23 -14.66
N SER A 73 -7.02 7.09 -15.34
CA SER A 73 -8.22 6.33 -15.66
C SER A 73 -8.17 4.94 -15.03
N LEU A 74 -9.28 4.54 -14.41
CA LEU A 74 -9.47 3.22 -13.81
C LEU A 74 -10.36 2.36 -14.71
N LYS A 75 -9.82 1.26 -15.23
CA LYS A 75 -10.57 0.24 -15.97
C LYS A 75 -10.81 -0.97 -15.08
N GLN A 76 -11.91 -1.67 -15.24
CA GLN A 76 -12.16 -2.90 -14.48
C GLN A 76 -11.43 -4.08 -15.13
N LYS A 77 -10.76 -4.89 -14.30
CA LYS A 77 -10.35 -6.26 -14.60
C LYS A 77 -11.05 -7.24 -13.65
N THR A 78 -11.07 -8.50 -14.05
CA THR A 78 -11.66 -9.59 -13.27
C THR A 78 -10.68 -10.73 -13.17
N ILE A 79 -10.51 -11.28 -11.97
CA ILE A 79 -9.82 -12.54 -11.73
C ILE A 79 -10.81 -13.55 -11.14
N LYS A 80 -10.73 -14.79 -11.60
CA LYS A 80 -11.63 -15.88 -11.19
C LYS A 80 -10.82 -16.97 -10.49
N GLY A 81 -11.21 -17.32 -9.28
CA GLY A 81 -10.79 -18.53 -8.58
C GLY A 81 -11.73 -19.69 -8.85
N LYS A 82 -11.62 -20.76 -8.06
CA LYS A 82 -12.48 -21.95 -8.17
C LYS A 82 -13.95 -21.64 -7.82
N SER A 83 -14.18 -20.87 -6.77
CA SER A 83 -15.52 -20.49 -6.25
C SER A 83 -15.72 -18.98 -6.08
N SER A 84 -14.71 -18.17 -6.44
CA SER A 84 -14.64 -16.74 -6.14
C SER A 84 -14.38 -15.89 -7.39
N VAL A 85 -14.91 -14.67 -7.39
CA VAL A 85 -14.70 -13.70 -8.47
C VAL A 85 -14.35 -12.36 -7.85
N VAL A 86 -13.19 -11.81 -8.23
CA VAL A 86 -12.74 -10.49 -7.76
C VAL A 86 -12.69 -9.54 -8.94
N LYS A 87 -13.47 -8.46 -8.85
CA LYS A 87 -13.38 -7.33 -9.77
C LYS A 87 -12.44 -6.29 -9.14
N TYR A 88 -11.41 -5.88 -9.87
CA TYR A 88 -10.39 -4.97 -9.38
C TYR A 88 -10.03 -3.92 -10.44
N PRO A 89 -9.51 -2.76 -10.04
CA PRO A 89 -9.14 -1.72 -10.98
C PRO A 89 -7.81 -2.01 -11.66
N PHE A 90 -7.67 -1.51 -12.88
CA PHE A 90 -6.44 -1.39 -13.62
C PHE A 90 -6.24 0.09 -13.95
N VAL A 91 -5.12 0.62 -13.49
CA VAL A 91 -4.76 2.03 -13.60
C VAL A 91 -4.09 2.27 -14.94
N SER A 92 -4.46 3.36 -15.60
CA SER A 92 -3.84 3.81 -16.84
C SER A 92 -3.79 5.33 -16.89
N GLY A 93 -2.86 5.88 -17.66
CA GLY A 93 -2.70 7.33 -17.83
C GLY A 93 -1.73 7.96 -16.84
N ILE A 94 -0.95 7.18 -16.09
CA ILE A 94 0.19 7.71 -15.34
C ILE A 94 1.34 7.94 -16.33
N SER A 95 1.96 9.12 -16.25
CA SER A 95 3.05 9.54 -17.15
C SER A 95 4.28 8.64 -17.03
N ASP A 96 4.65 8.24 -15.82
CA ASP A 96 5.71 7.25 -15.58
C ASP A 96 5.16 5.82 -15.63
N LYS A 97 5.55 5.06 -16.66
CA LYS A 97 5.11 3.68 -16.87
C LYS A 97 5.66 2.69 -15.84
N ASN A 98 6.80 2.96 -15.23
CA ASN A 98 7.31 2.11 -14.15
C ASN A 98 6.43 2.24 -12.90
N ILE A 99 5.98 3.46 -12.59
CA ILE A 99 5.03 3.72 -11.49
C ILE A 99 3.68 3.05 -11.80
N GLU A 100 3.16 3.22 -13.03
CA GLU A 100 1.91 2.58 -13.48
C GLU A 100 1.96 1.06 -13.33
N ASP A 101 3.03 0.42 -13.81
CA ASP A 101 3.22 -1.03 -13.74
C ASP A 101 3.37 -1.51 -12.30
N LYS A 102 4.10 -0.77 -11.46
CA LYS A 102 4.26 -1.09 -10.04
C LYS A 102 2.91 -1.07 -9.32
N ILE A 103 2.12 -0.02 -9.51
CA ILE A 103 0.80 0.12 -8.91
C ILE A 103 -0.12 -1.01 -9.38
N ASN A 104 -0.17 -1.28 -10.68
CA ASN A 104 -1.01 -2.35 -11.24
C ASN A 104 -0.61 -3.74 -10.71
N LYS A 105 0.69 -4.02 -10.55
CA LYS A 105 1.17 -5.26 -9.92
C LYS A 105 0.71 -5.38 -8.48
N THR A 106 0.78 -4.30 -7.70
CA THR A 106 0.26 -4.28 -6.32
C THR A 106 -1.23 -4.56 -6.29
N ILE A 107 -2.03 -3.87 -7.11
CA ILE A 107 -3.48 -4.08 -7.15
C ILE A 107 -3.82 -5.53 -7.53
N GLU A 108 -3.15 -6.09 -8.53
CA GLU A 108 -3.37 -7.48 -8.93
C GLU A 108 -2.96 -8.46 -7.81
N SER A 109 -1.86 -8.19 -7.10
CA SER A 109 -1.44 -8.99 -5.95
C SER A 109 -2.47 -8.97 -4.83
N GLU A 110 -2.98 -7.80 -4.46
CA GLU A 110 -4.02 -7.68 -3.43
C GLU A 110 -5.32 -8.36 -3.87
N ALA A 111 -5.71 -8.23 -5.14
CA ALA A 111 -6.88 -8.93 -5.68
C ALA A 111 -6.72 -10.47 -5.63
N LYS A 112 -5.50 -10.98 -5.84
CA LYS A 112 -5.18 -12.42 -5.71
C LYS A 112 -5.24 -12.88 -4.26
N ASN A 113 -4.67 -12.11 -3.32
CA ASN A 113 -4.73 -12.43 -1.88
C ASN A 113 -6.18 -12.59 -1.39
N LEU A 114 -7.09 -11.78 -1.94
CA LEU A 114 -8.52 -11.86 -1.60
C LEU A 114 -9.22 -13.11 -2.18
N LEU A 115 -8.71 -13.71 -3.26
CA LEU A 115 -9.23 -14.99 -3.76
C LEU A 115 -8.88 -16.16 -2.83
N ASP A 116 -7.68 -16.12 -2.24
CA ASP A 116 -7.17 -17.19 -1.39
C ASP A 116 -7.80 -17.20 0.01
N TYR A 117 -8.49 -16.11 0.38
CA TYR A 117 -9.03 -15.91 1.73
C TYR A 117 -10.26 -16.77 2.06
N SER A 118 -10.95 -17.36 1.06
CA SER A 118 -12.13 -18.18 1.36
C SER A 118 -12.33 -19.33 0.38
N GLU A 119 -12.62 -20.50 0.92
CA GLU A 119 -13.18 -21.63 0.14
C GLU A 119 -14.60 -21.32 -0.39
N GLY A 120 -15.27 -20.32 0.20
CA GLY A 120 -16.60 -19.84 -0.17
C GLY A 120 -16.64 -18.86 -1.35
N ARG A 121 -17.81 -18.27 -1.58
CA ARG A 121 -18.00 -17.25 -2.61
C ARG A 121 -17.56 -15.89 -2.08
N VAL A 122 -16.54 -15.32 -2.71
CA VAL A 122 -16.13 -13.93 -2.53
C VAL A 122 -16.67 -13.08 -3.69
N ASP A 123 -17.35 -11.98 -3.34
CA ASP A 123 -17.75 -10.93 -4.29
C ASP A 123 -17.09 -9.62 -3.83
N ILE A 124 -16.07 -9.20 -4.59
CA ILE A 124 -15.34 -7.96 -4.34
C ILE A 124 -15.55 -7.01 -5.50
N SER A 125 -15.93 -5.80 -5.11
CA SER A 125 -16.00 -4.61 -5.94
C SER A 125 -14.88 -3.65 -5.53
N TYR A 126 -14.68 -2.60 -6.30
CA TYR A 126 -13.74 -1.55 -5.93
C TYR A 126 -14.38 -0.18 -6.03
N LYS A 127 -13.87 0.75 -5.23
CA LYS A 127 -14.01 2.19 -5.42
C LYS A 127 -12.62 2.78 -5.46
N GLY A 128 -12.32 3.55 -6.50
CA GLY A 128 -11.05 4.24 -6.63
C GLY A 128 -11.28 5.73 -6.77
N TYR A 129 -10.47 6.50 -6.08
CA TYR A 129 -10.44 7.96 -6.10
C TYR A 129 -9.02 8.39 -6.51
N SER A 130 -8.94 9.40 -7.35
CA SER A 130 -7.67 10.09 -7.63
C SER A 130 -7.86 11.54 -7.23
N LEU A 131 -7.00 12.01 -6.35
CA LEU A 131 -6.98 13.40 -5.94
C LEU A 131 -5.91 14.12 -6.76
N GLY A 132 -6.39 14.94 -7.71
CA GLY A 132 -5.60 15.86 -8.52
C GLY A 132 -4.18 15.41 -8.86
N ASN A 133 -3.99 14.40 -9.71
CA ASN A 133 -2.69 13.89 -10.20
C ASN A 133 -1.59 13.56 -9.16
N GLU A 134 -1.81 13.82 -7.87
CA GLU A 134 -0.86 13.66 -6.78
C GLU A 134 -1.04 12.32 -6.10
N TYR A 135 -2.29 11.97 -5.78
CA TYR A 135 -2.59 10.75 -5.06
C TYR A 135 -3.53 9.83 -5.83
N LEU A 136 -3.25 8.53 -5.71
CA LEU A 136 -4.17 7.47 -6.08
C LEU A 136 -4.54 6.68 -4.83
N SER A 137 -5.83 6.52 -4.63
CA SER A 137 -6.39 5.84 -3.47
C SER A 137 -7.48 4.89 -3.93
N ILE A 138 -7.31 3.60 -3.63
CA ILE A 138 -8.20 2.54 -4.10
C ILE A 138 -8.66 1.72 -2.91
N GLY A 139 -9.97 1.64 -2.69
CA GLY A 139 -10.58 0.69 -1.77
C GLY A 139 -11.15 -0.52 -2.51
N LEU A 140 -10.60 -1.69 -2.24
CA LEU A 140 -11.16 -2.99 -2.62
C LEU A 140 -12.13 -3.41 -1.52
N LYS A 141 -13.43 -3.41 -1.82
CA LYS A 141 -14.50 -3.69 -0.85
C LYS A 141 -15.40 -4.82 -1.33
N GLY A 142 -15.64 -5.78 -0.44
CA GLY A 142 -16.53 -6.90 -0.74
C GLY A 142 -17.00 -7.62 0.51
N TYR A 143 -17.54 -8.81 0.29
CA TYR A 143 -17.91 -9.72 1.36
C TYR A 143 -17.42 -11.13 1.03
N ALA A 144 -16.85 -11.78 2.04
CA ALA A 144 -16.63 -13.23 2.03
C ALA A 144 -17.80 -13.91 2.76
N THR A 145 -18.22 -15.08 2.27
CA THR A 145 -19.18 -15.94 2.98
C THR A 145 -18.43 -17.14 3.55
N ALA A 146 -18.47 -17.30 4.87
CA ALA A 146 -17.85 -18.40 5.60
C ALA A 146 -18.85 -19.06 6.58
N GLU A 147 -18.44 -20.14 7.22
CA GLU A 147 -19.21 -20.74 8.32
C GLU A 147 -19.39 -19.69 9.44
N GLY A 148 -20.64 -19.26 9.63
CA GLY A 148 -20.98 -18.21 10.57
C GLY A 148 -21.57 -16.95 9.93
N GLY A 149 -21.44 -16.75 8.61
CA GLY A 149 -22.13 -15.68 7.88
C GLY A 149 -21.24 -14.88 6.92
N LYS A 150 -21.68 -13.66 6.60
CA LYS A 150 -20.93 -12.72 5.76
C LYS A 150 -19.95 -11.92 6.61
N VAL A 151 -18.73 -11.76 6.12
CA VAL A 151 -17.68 -10.93 6.71
C VAL A 151 -17.31 -9.86 5.70
N GLU A 152 -17.30 -8.60 6.11
CA GLU A 152 -16.86 -7.49 5.26
C GLU A 152 -15.35 -7.61 5.00
N MET A 153 -14.96 -7.47 3.74
CA MET A 153 -13.57 -7.39 3.34
C MET A 153 -13.31 -5.97 2.85
N LEU A 154 -12.25 -5.35 3.38
CA LEU A 154 -11.79 -4.05 2.93
C LEU A 154 -10.27 -4.06 2.91
N ASN A 155 -9.71 -3.74 1.75
CA ASN A 155 -8.29 -3.51 1.59
C ASN A 155 -8.10 -2.19 0.84
N THR A 156 -7.11 -1.39 1.21
CA THR A 156 -6.84 -0.14 0.51
C THR A 156 -5.42 -0.05 0.01
N ILE A 157 -5.29 0.66 -1.09
CA ILE A 157 -4.06 0.82 -1.83
C ILE A 157 -3.92 2.32 -2.09
N ASN A 158 -2.96 2.94 -1.44
CA ASN A 158 -2.69 4.37 -1.55
C ASN A 158 -1.29 4.59 -2.11
N TYR A 159 -1.16 5.51 -3.06
CA TYR A 159 0.10 5.84 -3.70
C TYR A 159 0.22 7.35 -3.89
N ASP A 160 1.42 7.85 -3.63
CA ASP A 160 1.90 9.11 -4.21
C ASP A 160 2.33 8.83 -5.65
N LEU A 161 1.66 9.47 -6.59
CA LEU A 161 1.85 9.29 -8.03
C LEU A 161 3.12 9.97 -8.55
N SER A 162 3.68 10.94 -7.80
CA SER A 162 4.92 11.63 -8.17
C SER A 162 6.15 10.76 -7.88
N THR A 163 6.13 10.02 -6.78
CA THR A 163 7.26 9.16 -6.34
C THR A 163 7.02 7.67 -6.57
N GLY A 164 5.77 7.26 -6.82
CA GLY A 164 5.37 5.86 -6.89
C GLY A 164 5.52 5.13 -5.54
N LYS A 165 5.58 5.87 -4.43
CA LYS A 165 5.68 5.34 -3.08
C LYS A 165 4.29 4.95 -2.57
N ALA A 166 4.19 3.75 -1.99
CA ALA A 166 2.98 3.33 -1.31
C ALA A 166 2.81 4.14 -0.02
N LEU A 167 1.60 4.65 0.21
CA LEU A 167 1.27 5.45 1.39
C LEU A 167 0.64 4.57 2.46
N THR A 168 1.23 4.63 3.64
CA THR A 168 0.73 4.01 4.87
C THR A 168 0.54 5.12 5.90
N THR A 169 -0.22 4.87 6.96
CA THR A 169 -0.41 5.88 8.01
C THR A 169 0.92 6.34 8.61
N GLU A 170 1.90 5.43 8.74
CA GLU A 170 3.23 5.73 9.32
C GLU A 170 4.06 6.66 8.45
N ASN A 171 3.82 6.68 7.13
CA ASN A 171 4.62 7.47 6.20
C ASN A 171 3.86 8.64 5.58
N PHE A 172 2.54 8.67 5.72
CA PHE A 172 1.67 9.72 5.20
C PHE A 172 1.38 10.80 6.25
N PHE A 173 1.34 10.42 7.54
CA PHE A 173 1.15 11.35 8.64
C PHE A 173 2.46 11.61 9.38
N LYS A 174 2.61 12.84 9.89
CA LYS A 174 3.72 13.21 10.76
C LYS A 174 3.64 12.40 12.06
N ASN A 175 4.80 11.93 12.52
CA ASN A 175 4.91 11.10 13.73
C ASN A 175 5.46 11.88 14.95
N ASP A 176 5.43 13.22 14.90
CA ASP A 176 5.77 14.04 16.07
C ASP A 176 4.60 14.11 17.05
N LYS A 177 4.91 14.40 18.31
CA LYS A 177 3.94 14.39 19.41
C LYS A 177 2.74 15.31 19.16
N GLU A 178 2.99 16.52 18.65
CA GLU A 178 1.95 17.51 18.40
C GLU A 178 0.99 17.03 17.30
N SER A 179 1.54 16.46 16.23
CA SER A 179 0.74 15.89 15.15
C SER A 179 -0.12 14.70 15.60
N LEU A 180 0.43 13.80 16.41
CA LEU A 180 -0.32 12.66 16.94
C LEU A 180 -1.43 13.09 17.91
N GLU A 181 -1.19 14.11 18.74
CA GLU A 181 -2.23 14.69 19.60
C GLU A 181 -3.34 15.36 18.77
N GLY A 182 -2.97 16.10 17.72
CA GLY A 182 -3.91 16.72 16.79
C GLY A 182 -4.77 15.68 16.05
N LEU A 183 -4.15 14.63 15.51
CA LEU A 183 -4.86 13.52 14.85
C LEU A 183 -5.80 12.80 15.81
N ASN A 184 -5.39 12.57 17.06
CA ASN A 184 -6.25 11.98 18.09
C ASN A 184 -7.46 12.86 18.41
N ASN A 185 -7.29 14.18 18.47
CA ASN A 185 -8.38 15.11 18.72
C ASN A 185 -9.37 15.13 17.54
N LEU A 186 -8.87 15.11 16.31
CA LEU A 186 -9.72 14.96 15.12
C LEU A 186 -10.46 13.62 15.15
N PHE A 187 -9.76 12.52 15.45
CA PHE A 187 -10.40 11.21 15.58
C PHE A 187 -11.52 11.23 16.61
N LYS A 188 -11.30 11.74 17.82
CA LYS A 188 -12.34 11.85 18.84
C LYS A 188 -13.51 12.75 18.44
N LYS A 189 -13.27 13.76 17.60
CA LYS A 189 -14.32 14.65 17.05
C LYS A 189 -15.18 13.93 16.02
N TYR A 190 -14.59 13.11 15.15
CA TYR A 190 -15.27 12.45 14.02
C TYR A 190 -15.69 11.00 14.29
N SER A 191 -15.12 10.38 15.32
CA SER A 191 -15.50 9.07 15.82
C SER A 191 -16.26 9.24 17.13
N ASN A 192 -17.01 8.22 17.55
CA ASN A 192 -17.71 8.22 18.84
C ASN A 192 -16.75 7.94 20.00
N GLY A 193 -15.63 8.68 20.08
CA GLY A 193 -14.61 8.58 21.13
C GLY A 193 -13.43 7.65 20.84
N ASP A 194 -13.30 7.13 19.61
CA ASP A 194 -12.16 6.29 19.23
C ASP A 194 -10.87 7.13 19.14
N THR A 195 -9.72 6.45 19.24
CA THR A 195 -8.39 7.08 19.14
C THR A 195 -7.72 6.68 17.83
N PHE A 196 -6.86 7.56 17.30
CA PHE A 196 -6.09 7.28 16.10
C PHE A 196 -5.03 6.21 16.39
N SER A 197 -4.82 5.30 15.45
CA SER A 197 -3.74 4.33 15.47
C SER A 197 -3.12 4.23 14.08
N THR A 198 -1.80 4.05 14.03
CA THR A 198 -1.09 3.80 12.78
C THR A 198 -1.49 2.44 12.18
N GLY A 199 -2.02 1.51 12.97
CA GLY A 199 -2.53 0.24 12.43
C GLY A 199 -3.78 0.35 11.56
N TYR A 200 -4.38 1.54 11.45
CA TYR A 200 -5.59 1.72 10.66
C TYR A 200 -5.26 1.76 9.16
N GLY A 201 -6.14 1.15 8.38
CA GLY A 201 -6.14 1.43 6.95
C GLY A 201 -6.82 2.78 6.70
N PHE A 202 -6.47 3.41 5.58
CA PHE A 202 -7.15 4.62 5.13
C PHE A 202 -7.30 4.63 3.62
N PHE A 203 -8.18 5.48 3.12
CA PHE A 203 -8.21 5.85 1.71
C PHE A 203 -8.60 7.31 1.58
N ILE A 204 -7.97 8.01 0.65
CA ILE A 204 -8.34 9.37 0.25
C ILE A 204 -9.60 9.26 -0.62
N LYS A 205 -10.62 10.04 -0.28
CA LYS A 205 -11.89 10.14 -0.99
C LYS A 205 -11.98 11.52 -1.61
N SER A 206 -12.32 11.57 -2.89
CA SER A 206 -12.54 12.79 -3.65
C SER A 206 -13.85 12.64 -4.40
N ASP A 207 -14.88 13.38 -4.01
CA ASP A 207 -16.12 13.45 -4.78
C ASP A 207 -16.17 14.79 -5.49
N GLN A 208 -16.67 14.80 -6.73
CA GLN A 208 -16.76 16.03 -7.53
C GLN A 208 -17.62 17.13 -6.88
N ASP A 209 -18.52 16.73 -5.98
CA ASP A 209 -19.48 17.62 -5.31
C ASP A 209 -19.16 17.83 -3.82
N SER A 210 -18.14 17.17 -3.28
CA SER A 210 -17.81 17.22 -1.85
C SER A 210 -16.37 17.70 -1.62
N LYS A 211 -16.08 18.17 -0.41
CA LYS A 211 -14.70 18.46 -0.02
C LYS A 211 -13.98 17.13 0.13
N ASP A 212 -12.76 17.05 -0.41
CA ASP A 212 -11.92 15.88 -0.26
C ASP A 212 -11.78 15.49 1.22
N SER A 213 -11.69 14.18 1.48
CA SER A 213 -11.62 13.63 2.83
C SER A 213 -10.69 12.44 2.89
N ILE A 214 -10.26 12.10 4.10
CA ILE A 214 -9.59 10.83 4.40
C ILE A 214 -10.55 9.98 5.19
N VAL A 215 -10.80 8.76 4.70
CA VAL A 215 -11.62 7.76 5.38
C VAL A 215 -10.70 6.72 5.98
N PHE A 216 -10.64 6.68 7.30
CA PHE A 216 -9.96 5.64 8.06
C PHE A 216 -10.91 4.47 8.31
N TYR A 217 -10.35 3.26 8.39
CA TYR A 217 -11.12 2.07 8.72
C TYR A 217 -10.36 1.12 9.63
N HIS A 218 -11.08 0.51 10.56
CA HIS A 218 -10.58 -0.49 11.48
C HIS A 218 -11.72 -1.36 12.02
N LEU A 219 -11.40 -2.53 12.55
CA LEU A 219 -12.32 -3.30 13.39
C LEU A 219 -12.19 -2.77 14.83
N LYS A 220 -13.28 -2.70 15.60
CA LYS A 220 -13.16 -2.32 17.03
C LYS A 220 -12.62 -3.50 17.83
N ASN A 221 -13.04 -4.71 17.48
CA ASN A 221 -12.59 -5.95 18.06
C ASN A 221 -12.38 -7.01 16.96
N ASP A 222 -11.55 -8.02 17.24
CA ASP A 222 -11.26 -9.13 16.30
C ASP A 222 -12.50 -9.98 15.95
N ALA A 223 -13.58 -9.88 16.74
CA ALA A 223 -14.84 -10.57 16.50
C ALA A 223 -15.81 -9.78 15.60
N ASP A 224 -15.53 -8.49 15.34
CA ASP A 224 -16.39 -7.65 14.53
C ASP A 224 -16.33 -8.10 13.05
N ARG A 225 -17.47 -8.00 12.38
CA ARG A 225 -17.62 -8.41 10.97
C ARG A 225 -17.72 -7.25 10.01
N GLU A 226 -17.77 -6.03 10.55
CA GLU A 226 -17.94 -4.79 9.82
C GLU A 226 -16.88 -3.79 10.28
N PHE A 227 -16.32 -3.05 9.32
CA PHE A 227 -15.34 -2.02 9.62
C PHE A 227 -16.03 -0.77 10.18
N THR A 228 -15.49 -0.26 11.29
CA THR A 228 -15.72 1.13 11.71
C THR A 228 -15.03 2.06 10.74
N ARG A 229 -15.68 3.20 10.44
CA ARG A 229 -15.18 4.20 9.50
C ARG A 229 -15.18 5.57 10.16
N VAL A 230 -14.09 6.31 9.98
CA VAL A 230 -13.95 7.68 10.46
C VAL A 230 -13.56 8.53 9.25
N GLU A 231 -14.46 9.41 8.80
CA GLU A 231 -14.23 10.30 7.67
C GLU A 231 -13.86 11.70 8.20
N ILE A 232 -12.67 12.17 7.83
CA ILE A 232 -12.11 13.45 8.27
C ILE A 232 -11.88 14.33 7.03
N PRO A 233 -12.40 15.57 7.00
CA PRO A 233 -12.16 16.50 5.90
C PRO A 233 -10.66 16.78 5.66
N MET A 234 -10.23 16.83 4.40
CA MET A 234 -8.84 17.00 4.03
C MET A 234 -8.25 18.31 4.58
N ASN A 235 -9.02 19.39 4.57
CA ASN A 235 -8.58 20.69 5.09
C ASN A 235 -8.30 20.69 6.60
N GLU A 236 -8.87 19.76 7.36
CA GLU A 236 -8.58 19.63 8.79
C GLU A 236 -7.37 18.72 9.05
N ILE A 237 -7.15 17.72 8.17
CA ILE A 237 -6.08 16.73 8.35
C ILE A 237 -4.74 17.14 7.70
N GLU A 238 -4.78 18.03 6.70
CA GLU A 238 -3.62 18.53 5.96
C GLU A 238 -2.44 19.00 6.84
N PRO A 239 -2.65 19.72 7.97
CA PRO A 239 -1.55 20.13 8.84
C PRO A 239 -0.71 18.98 9.40
N TYR A 240 -1.27 17.77 9.44
CA TYR A 240 -0.65 16.57 10.00
C TYR A 240 -0.05 15.65 8.93
N LEU A 241 -0.10 16.00 7.65
CA LEU A 241 0.51 15.23 6.57
C LEU A 241 2.02 15.48 6.48
N VAL A 242 2.77 14.46 6.08
CA VAL A 242 4.18 14.60 5.67
C VAL A 242 4.19 15.32 4.32
N LYS A 243 4.93 16.44 4.24
CA LYS A 243 5.13 17.20 2.99
C LYS A 243 6.37 16.74 2.25
#